data_AF-A0A7R9K9X1-F1
#
_entry.id   AF-A0A7R9K9X1-F1
#
_cell.length_a   1.000
_cell.length_b   1.000
_cell.length_c   1.000
_cell.angle_alpha   90.00
_cell.angle_beta   90.00
_cell.angle_gamma   90.00
#
_symmetry.space_group_name_H-M   'P 1'
#
loop_
_entity.id
_entity.type
_entity.pdbx_description
1 polymer ?
#
loop_
_entity_poly.entity_id
_entity_poly.type
_entity_poly.pdbx_seq_one_letter_code
_entity_poly.pdbx_strand_id
1 'polypeptide(L)'
;MNILFQAENYFLRLNENYTWMMGLFDVVLSNSHWFLLPALILGLLYILGTWNYDYFSKQNIPYVKPWPFVGNFGPLILRRISFPEYHLRSYRAYKGRLTGAFQFTRPRTIIRDIELLKLIAIKDFDHFMNHFTFSNPDIDPLISGNLLLLKGQRWRDMRAILSPSFSSNKMKTMFVLVSQCGQQMVDFLEELVRKNGN
;
A
#
# COMPACT_ATOMS: atom_id res chain seq x y z
N MET A 1 68.46 15.98 15.52
CA MET A 1 68.09 14.62 15.96
C MET A 1 66.58 14.39 15.95
N ASN A 2 65.75 15.30 16.51
CA ASN A 2 64.31 15.09 16.69
C ASN A 2 63.49 14.96 15.39
N ILE A 3 63.84 15.72 14.34
CA ILE A 3 63.07 15.74 13.08
C ILE A 3 63.25 14.44 12.29
N LEU A 4 64.46 13.87 12.28
CA LEU A 4 64.75 12.60 11.59
C LEU A 4 64.06 11.42 12.30
N PHE A 5 64.08 11.40 13.63
CA PHE A 5 63.35 10.39 14.42
C PHE A 5 61.83 10.49 14.24
N GLN A 6 61.29 11.71 14.13
CA GLN A 6 59.88 11.92 13.86
C GLN A 6 59.51 11.48 12.44
N ALA A 7 60.34 11.77 11.44
CA ALA A 7 60.14 11.34 10.05
C ALA A 7 60.17 9.80 9.91
N GLU A 8 61.10 9.12 10.60
CA GLU A 8 61.21 7.66 10.59
C GLU A 8 59.98 6.98 11.21
N ASN A 9 59.45 7.52 12.32
CA ASN A 9 58.21 7.05 12.91
C ASN A 9 56.98 7.28 12.00
N TYR A 10 56.92 8.40 11.28
CA TYR A 10 55.84 8.61 10.29
C TYR A 10 55.95 7.62 9.12
N PHE A 11 57.15 7.33 8.64
CA PHE A 11 57.38 6.34 7.58
C PHE A 11 57.01 4.93 8.03
N LEU A 12 57.38 4.53 9.24
CA LEU A 12 57.00 3.22 9.81
C LEU A 12 55.48 3.10 9.97
N ARG A 13 54.82 4.16 10.48
CA ARG A 13 53.36 4.18 10.63
C ARG A 13 52.63 4.16 9.28
N LEU A 14 53.18 4.83 8.27
CA LEU A 14 52.69 4.75 6.90
C LEU A 14 52.86 3.34 6.33
N ASN A 15 54.05 2.75 6.44
CA ASN A 15 54.32 1.40 5.95
C ASN A 15 53.43 0.35 6.61
N GLU A 16 53.21 0.46 7.92
CA GLU A 16 52.28 -0.39 8.65
C GLU A 16 50.83 -0.20 8.17
N ASN A 17 50.38 1.04 7.97
CA ASN A 17 49.07 1.31 7.39
C ASN A 17 48.93 0.74 5.96
N TYR A 18 49.99 0.80 5.14
CA TYR A 18 49.99 0.21 3.80
C TYR A 18 49.97 -1.31 3.84
N THR A 19 50.69 -1.97 4.74
CA THR A 19 50.64 -3.44 4.86
C THR A 19 49.28 -3.93 5.34
N TRP A 20 48.66 -3.25 6.32
CA TRP A 20 47.27 -3.52 6.72
C TRP A 20 46.28 -3.27 5.58
N MET A 21 46.42 -2.17 4.83
CA MET A 21 45.56 -1.86 3.68
C MET A 21 45.71 -2.87 2.54
N MET A 22 46.94 -3.25 2.19
CA MET A 22 47.22 -4.24 1.15
C MET A 22 46.73 -5.62 1.55
N GLY A 23 46.92 -6.02 2.82
CA GLY A 23 46.36 -7.27 3.35
C GLY A 23 44.83 -7.28 3.34
N LEU A 24 44.18 -6.16 3.67
CA LEU A 24 42.72 -6.03 3.57
C LEU A 24 42.25 -6.09 2.10
N PHE A 25 43.00 -5.49 1.18
CA PHE A 25 42.74 -5.54 -0.25
C PHE A 25 42.88 -6.96 -0.83
N ASP A 26 43.91 -7.70 -0.44
CA ASP A 26 44.12 -9.10 -0.85
C ASP A 26 43.04 -10.03 -0.30
N VAL A 27 42.62 -9.84 0.96
CA VAL A 27 41.50 -10.57 1.56
C VAL A 27 40.19 -10.28 0.83
N VAL A 28 39.95 -9.03 0.42
CA VAL A 28 38.76 -8.65 -0.36
C VAL A 28 38.81 -9.20 -1.80
N LEU A 29 39.97 -9.17 -2.46
CA LEU A 29 40.16 -9.73 -3.81
C LEU A 29 40.02 -11.26 -3.82
N SER A 30 40.63 -11.94 -2.85
CA SER A 30 40.55 -13.40 -2.68
C SER A 30 39.12 -13.87 -2.41
N ASN A 31 38.34 -13.08 -1.65
CA ASN A 31 36.94 -13.39 -1.34
C ASN A 31 35.93 -12.68 -2.26
N SER A 32 36.37 -12.06 -3.36
CA SER A 32 35.50 -11.28 -4.26
C SER A 32 34.31 -12.07 -4.79
N HIS A 33 34.47 -13.38 -5.01
CA HIS A 33 33.41 -14.30 -5.42
C HIS A 33 32.24 -14.39 -4.42
N TRP A 34 32.49 -14.21 -3.12
CA TRP A 34 31.46 -14.21 -2.08
C TRP A 34 30.56 -12.97 -2.15
N PHE A 35 31.00 -11.88 -2.78
CA PHE A 35 30.19 -10.68 -2.99
C PHE A 35 29.42 -10.71 -4.32
N LEU A 36 29.88 -11.49 -5.31
CA LEU A 36 29.22 -11.63 -6.62
C LEU A 36 27.86 -12.31 -6.50
N LEU A 37 27.73 -13.37 -5.70
CA LEU A 37 26.46 -14.08 -5.50
C LEU A 37 25.39 -13.20 -4.83
N PRO A 38 25.66 -12.52 -3.69
CA PRO A 38 24.73 -11.54 -3.12
C PRO A 38 24.41 -10.39 -4.06
N ALA A 39 25.37 -9.86 -4.81
CA ALA A 39 25.13 -8.80 -5.78
C ALA A 39 24.21 -9.26 -6.91
N LEU A 40 24.41 -10.49 -7.42
CA LEU A 40 23.52 -11.11 -8.41
C LEU A 40 22.12 -11.31 -7.86
N ILE A 41 21.99 -11.81 -6.63
CA ILE A 41 20.71 -12.00 -5.95
C ILE A 41 20.01 -10.65 -5.75
N LEU A 42 20.71 -9.62 -5.29
CA LEU A 42 20.15 -8.27 -5.12
C LEU A 42 19.71 -7.67 -6.47
N GLY A 43 20.50 -7.86 -7.52
CA GLY A 43 20.15 -7.44 -8.88
C GLY A 43 18.90 -8.15 -9.40
N LEU A 44 18.82 -9.47 -9.24
CA LEU A 44 17.65 -10.27 -9.59
C LEU A 44 16.41 -9.85 -8.79
N LEU A 45 16.56 -9.68 -7.47
CA LEU A 45 15.49 -9.20 -6.61
C LEU A 45 15.00 -7.81 -7.04
N TYR A 46 15.92 -6.89 -7.35
CA TYR A 46 15.56 -5.57 -7.84
C TYR A 46 14.75 -5.65 -9.14
N ILE A 47 15.22 -6.42 -10.13
CA ILE A 47 14.53 -6.64 -11.40
C ILE A 47 13.13 -7.22 -11.16
N LEU A 48 13.01 -8.28 -10.35
CA LEU A 48 11.73 -8.89 -10.00
C LEU A 48 10.80 -7.92 -9.24
N GLY A 49 11.37 -7.04 -8.41
CA GLY A 49 10.63 -6.04 -7.66
C GLY A 49 10.12 -4.87 -8.52
N THR A 50 10.79 -4.56 -9.62
CA THR A 50 10.48 -3.40 -10.49
C THR A 50 10.00 -3.77 -11.89
N TRP A 51 9.91 -5.05 -12.22
CA TRP A 51 9.56 -5.56 -13.56
C TRP A 51 8.29 -4.96 -14.19
N ASN A 52 7.31 -4.57 -13.36
CA ASN A 52 6.02 -4.09 -13.81
C ASN A 52 5.87 -2.56 -13.71
N TYR A 53 6.92 -1.83 -13.33
CA TYR A 53 6.86 -0.37 -13.12
C TYR A 53 6.88 0.46 -14.38
N ASP A 54 7.04 -0.17 -15.54
CA ASP A 54 6.94 0.45 -16.85
C ASP A 54 5.52 0.39 -17.45
N TYR A 55 4.56 -0.24 -16.78
CA TYR A 55 3.19 -0.43 -17.27
C TYR A 55 2.53 0.86 -17.76
N PHE A 56 2.51 1.91 -16.93
CA PHE A 56 1.90 3.19 -17.29
C PHE A 56 2.73 4.00 -18.28
N SER A 57 4.06 3.87 -18.22
CA SER A 57 4.97 4.51 -19.16
C SER A 57 4.71 4.03 -20.60
N LYS A 58 4.56 2.71 -20.79
CA LYS A 58 4.23 2.09 -22.08
C LYS A 58 2.90 2.57 -22.67
N GLN A 59 1.96 2.99 -21.83
CA GLN A 59 0.63 3.46 -22.22
C GLN A 59 0.52 4.99 -22.32
N ASN A 60 1.63 5.72 -22.11
CA ASN A 60 1.64 7.18 -22.03
C ASN A 60 0.67 7.74 -20.97
N ILE A 61 0.49 7.02 -19.86
CA ILE A 61 -0.36 7.42 -18.75
C ILE A 61 0.50 8.08 -17.68
N PRO A 62 0.16 9.32 -17.22
CA PRO A 62 0.84 9.93 -16.07
C PRO A 62 0.68 9.06 -14.83
N TYR A 63 1.77 8.83 -14.07
CA TYR A 63 1.72 8.00 -12.88
C TYR A 63 2.68 8.46 -11.78
N VAL A 64 2.38 8.10 -10.54
CA VAL A 64 3.26 8.40 -9.40
C VAL A 64 4.42 7.40 -9.37
N LYS A 65 5.66 7.89 -9.44
CA LYS A 65 6.84 7.03 -9.47
C LYS A 65 6.89 6.11 -8.22
N PRO A 66 6.90 4.78 -8.39
CA PRO A 66 6.89 3.84 -7.28
C PRO A 66 8.26 3.70 -6.60
N TRP A 67 8.26 3.30 -5.33
CA TRP A 67 9.46 2.78 -4.66
C TRP A 67 9.64 1.29 -5.00
N PRO A 68 10.87 0.77 -5.09
CA PRO A 68 11.12 -0.66 -5.31
C PRO A 68 10.35 -1.53 -4.31
N PHE A 69 9.78 -2.65 -4.79
CA PHE A 69 9.00 -3.66 -4.05
C PHE A 69 7.66 -3.20 -3.46
N VAL A 70 7.62 -2.03 -2.83
CA VAL A 70 6.45 -1.53 -2.09
C VAL A 70 5.53 -0.63 -2.93
N GLY A 71 5.96 -0.22 -4.13
CA GLY A 71 5.19 0.69 -4.96
C GLY A 71 5.05 2.05 -4.29
N ASN A 72 3.86 2.65 -4.38
CA ASN A 72 3.56 3.90 -3.69
C ASN A 72 3.11 3.70 -2.22
N PHE A 73 3.06 2.46 -1.72
CA PHE A 73 2.65 2.14 -0.34
C PHE A 73 3.74 2.38 0.71
N GLY A 74 4.97 2.73 0.32
CA GLY A 74 6.08 2.94 1.26
C GLY A 74 5.69 3.79 2.49
N PRO A 75 5.13 5.00 2.32
CA PRO A 75 4.70 5.83 3.45
C PRO A 75 3.59 5.21 4.33
N LEU A 76 2.71 4.38 3.74
CA LEU A 76 1.64 3.68 4.46
C LEU A 76 2.22 2.54 5.31
N ILE A 77 3.15 1.75 4.75
CA ILE A 77 3.84 0.65 5.46
C ILE A 77 4.66 1.21 6.62
N LEU A 78 5.34 2.34 6.40
CA LEU A 78 6.08 3.06 7.43
C LEU A 78 5.17 3.80 8.43
N ARG A 79 3.85 3.64 8.34
CA ARG A 79 2.83 4.31 9.18
C ARG A 79 2.98 5.84 9.25
N ARG A 80 3.57 6.44 8.22
CA ARG A 80 3.76 7.91 8.12
C ARG A 80 2.51 8.61 7.63
N ILE A 81 1.63 7.89 6.93
CA ILE A 81 0.35 8.39 6.43
C ILE A 81 -0.74 7.35 6.65
N SER A 82 -1.99 7.81 6.74
CA SER A 82 -3.17 6.95 6.81
C SER A 82 -3.59 6.48 5.40
N PHE A 83 -4.42 5.44 5.35
CA PHE A 83 -4.95 4.91 4.09
C PHE A 83 -5.78 5.95 3.30
N PRO A 84 -6.69 6.72 3.91
CA PRO A 84 -7.40 7.80 3.19
C PRO A 84 -6.45 8.87 2.66
N GLU A 85 -5.45 9.26 3.45
CA GLU A 85 -4.44 10.25 3.04
C GLU A 85 -3.61 9.75 1.85
N TYR A 86 -3.25 8.47 1.83
CA TYR A 86 -2.60 7.84 0.66
C TYR A 86 -3.43 7.99 -0.61
N HIS A 87 -4.73 7.68 -0.54
CA HIS A 87 -5.64 7.81 -1.68
C HIS A 87 -5.79 9.26 -2.12
N LEU A 88 -5.91 10.19 -1.16
CA LEU A 88 -6.04 11.61 -1.43
C LEU A 88 -4.77 12.18 -2.11
N ARG A 89 -3.58 11.80 -1.63
CA ARG A 89 -2.30 12.19 -2.25
C ARG A 89 -2.19 11.66 -3.66
N SER A 90 -2.50 10.38 -3.86
CA SER A 90 -2.45 9.76 -5.18
C SER A 90 -3.46 10.39 -6.14
N TYR A 91 -4.66 10.72 -5.64
CA TYR A 91 -5.66 11.46 -6.40
C TYR A 91 -5.17 12.87 -6.77
N ARG A 92 -4.51 13.59 -5.86
CA ARG A 92 -4.03 14.97 -6.07
C ARG A 92 -2.71 15.06 -6.86
N ALA A 93 -1.98 13.95 -7.01
CA ALA A 93 -0.66 13.94 -7.63
C ALA A 93 -0.66 14.46 -9.08
N TYR A 94 -1.75 14.23 -9.83
CA TYR A 94 -1.90 14.69 -11.21
C TYR A 94 -3.30 15.24 -11.45
N LYS A 95 -3.42 16.34 -12.20
CA LYS A 95 -4.71 16.99 -12.53
C LYS A 95 -5.39 16.47 -13.80
N GLY A 96 -4.83 15.44 -14.45
CA GLY A 96 -5.39 14.84 -15.66
C GLY A 96 -6.66 14.02 -15.43
N ARG A 97 -7.26 13.50 -16.52
CA ARG A 97 -8.48 12.66 -16.49
C ARG A 97 -8.28 11.33 -15.76
N LEU A 98 -7.08 10.78 -15.87
CA LEU A 98 -6.66 9.53 -15.25
C LEU A 98 -5.20 9.67 -14.76
N THR A 99 -4.86 8.94 -13.71
CA THR A 99 -3.48 8.82 -13.23
C THR A 99 -3.20 7.41 -12.74
N GLY A 100 -1.99 6.91 -12.98
CA GLY A 100 -1.51 5.64 -12.47
C GLY A 100 -0.88 5.76 -11.09
N ALA A 101 -0.94 4.68 -10.33
CA ALA A 101 -0.16 4.44 -9.12
C ALA A 101 0.09 2.94 -9.02
N PHE A 102 1.05 2.53 -8.18
CA PHE A 102 1.35 1.13 -7.91
C PHE A 102 1.08 0.80 -6.46
N GLN A 103 0.35 -0.28 -6.21
CA GLN A 103 0.37 -0.94 -4.91
C GLN A 103 1.22 -2.17 -5.00
N PHE A 104 2.34 -2.17 -4.27
CA PHE A 104 3.40 -3.15 -4.46
C PHE A 104 3.84 -3.17 -5.93
N THR A 105 3.68 -4.29 -6.62
CA THR A 105 3.96 -4.49 -8.04
C THR A 105 2.72 -4.34 -8.93
N ARG A 106 1.52 -4.15 -8.36
CA ARG A 106 0.28 -4.11 -9.13
C ARG A 106 -0.06 -2.69 -9.57
N PRO A 107 -0.24 -2.44 -10.88
CA PRO A 107 -0.67 -1.16 -11.39
C PRO A 107 -2.11 -0.89 -10.97
N ARG A 108 -2.40 0.36 -10.66
CA ARG A 108 -3.72 0.88 -10.32
C ARG A 108 -3.98 2.20 -11.00
N THR A 109 -5.08 2.24 -11.74
CA THR A 109 -5.55 3.45 -12.37
C THR A 109 -6.52 4.17 -11.44
N ILE A 110 -6.29 5.46 -11.25
CA ILE A 110 -7.13 6.36 -10.49
C ILE A 110 -7.86 7.24 -11.50
N ILE A 111 -9.18 7.13 -11.51
CA ILE A 111 -10.06 7.85 -12.44
C ILE A 111 -10.50 9.16 -11.77
N ARG A 112 -10.36 10.28 -12.48
CA ARG A 112 -10.78 11.60 -12.00
C ARG A 112 -11.95 12.19 -12.79
N ASP A 113 -12.11 11.75 -14.03
CA ASP A 113 -13.18 12.18 -14.91
C ASP A 113 -14.50 11.44 -14.59
N ILE A 114 -15.56 12.21 -14.35
CA ILE A 114 -16.89 11.69 -14.03
C ILE A 114 -17.51 10.90 -15.18
N GLU A 115 -17.24 11.28 -16.43
CA GLU A 115 -17.79 10.59 -17.59
C GLU A 115 -17.14 9.20 -17.75
N LEU A 116 -15.83 9.09 -17.49
CA LEU A 116 -15.14 7.80 -17.44
C LEU A 116 -15.62 6.95 -16.26
N LEU A 117 -15.88 7.58 -15.11
CA LEU A 117 -16.40 6.85 -13.95
C LEU A 117 -17.80 6.28 -14.22
N LYS A 118 -18.70 7.05 -14.85
CA LYS A 118 -20.03 6.56 -15.27
C LYS A 118 -19.91 5.43 -16.28
N LEU A 119 -18.97 5.51 -17.22
CA LEU A 119 -18.72 4.46 -18.19
C LEU A 119 -18.38 3.14 -17.47
N ILE A 120 -17.43 3.18 -16.54
CA ILE A 120 -16.93 2.00 -15.82
C ILE A 120 -17.95 1.46 -14.80
N ALA A 121 -18.59 2.34 -14.05
CA ALA A 121 -19.47 1.96 -12.94
C ALA A 121 -20.90 1.62 -13.37
N ILE A 122 -21.34 2.08 -14.55
CA ILE A 122 -22.72 1.92 -15.02
C ILE A 122 -22.74 1.15 -16.34
N LYS A 123 -22.16 1.70 -17.41
CA LYS A 123 -22.30 1.13 -18.76
C LYS A 123 -21.57 -0.20 -18.89
N ASP A 124 -20.33 -0.26 -18.42
CA ASP A 124 -19.45 -1.43 -18.54
C ASP A 124 -19.29 -2.17 -17.21
N PHE A 125 -20.25 -2.02 -16.29
CA PHE A 125 -20.18 -2.58 -14.93
C PHE A 125 -19.88 -4.08 -14.92
N ASP A 126 -20.42 -4.83 -15.88
CA ASP A 126 -20.21 -6.29 -15.97
C ASP A 126 -18.73 -6.68 -16.13
N HIS A 127 -17.90 -5.81 -16.71
CA HIS A 127 -16.45 -6.00 -16.82
C HIS A 127 -15.70 -5.63 -15.53
N PHE A 128 -16.25 -4.72 -14.73
CA PHE A 128 -15.62 -4.13 -13.54
C PHE A 128 -16.30 -4.52 -12.21
N MET A 129 -17.09 -5.59 -12.23
CA MET A 129 -17.91 -6.02 -11.09
C MET A 129 -17.12 -6.32 -9.82
N ASN A 130 -15.92 -6.88 -9.98
CA ASN A 130 -15.18 -7.46 -8.88
C ASN A 130 -14.34 -6.39 -8.15
N HIS A 131 -14.58 -6.24 -6.86
CA HIS A 131 -13.74 -5.41 -6.02
C HIS A 131 -12.38 -6.06 -5.76
N PHE A 132 -11.42 -5.21 -5.43
CA PHE A 132 -10.13 -5.67 -4.90
C PHE A 132 -10.37 -6.38 -3.56
N THR A 133 -9.85 -7.61 -3.41
CA THR A 133 -9.87 -8.35 -2.14
C THR A 133 -8.48 -8.78 -1.73
N PHE A 134 -8.23 -8.73 -0.41
CA PHE A 134 -7.07 -9.33 0.24
C PHE A 134 -7.41 -10.67 0.92
N SER A 135 -8.69 -11.05 0.98
CA SER A 135 -9.15 -12.22 1.73
C SER A 135 -8.98 -13.50 0.91
N ASN A 136 -8.50 -14.55 1.58
CA ASN A 136 -8.49 -15.90 1.04
C ASN A 136 -9.68 -16.66 1.67
N PRO A 137 -10.63 -17.19 0.88
CA PRO A 137 -11.76 -17.95 1.40
C PRO A 137 -11.38 -19.14 2.29
N ASP A 138 -10.23 -19.76 2.03
CA ASP A 138 -9.77 -20.94 2.78
C ASP A 138 -9.16 -20.57 4.14
N ILE A 139 -8.67 -19.32 4.26
CA ILE A 139 -8.05 -18.81 5.50
C ILE A 139 -9.10 -18.07 6.34
N ASP A 140 -9.94 -17.27 5.70
CA ASP A 140 -10.99 -16.48 6.36
C ASP A 140 -12.30 -16.54 5.54
N PRO A 141 -13.14 -17.55 5.81
CA PRO A 141 -14.42 -17.69 5.13
C PRO A 141 -15.44 -16.63 5.55
N LEU A 142 -15.31 -16.02 6.74
CA LEU A 142 -16.25 -15.01 7.24
C LEU A 142 -16.08 -13.69 6.48
N ILE A 143 -14.86 -13.18 6.40
CA ILE A 143 -14.56 -11.96 5.65
C ILE A 143 -14.80 -12.21 4.16
N SER A 144 -14.36 -13.35 3.64
CA SER A 144 -14.52 -13.68 2.21
C SER A 144 -15.98 -13.90 1.79
N GLY A 145 -16.87 -14.24 2.72
CA GLY A 145 -18.31 -14.36 2.49
C GLY A 145 -19.07 -13.02 2.48
N ASN A 146 -18.42 -11.91 2.84
CA ASN A 146 -19.04 -10.59 2.83
C ASN A 146 -19.41 -10.16 1.41
N LEU A 147 -20.61 -9.59 1.23
CA LEU A 147 -21.10 -9.06 -0.05
C LEU A 147 -20.10 -8.11 -0.72
N LEU A 148 -19.33 -7.32 0.03
CA LEU A 148 -18.35 -6.39 -0.56
C LEU A 148 -17.12 -7.08 -1.18
N LEU A 149 -16.86 -8.34 -0.82
CA LEU A 149 -15.67 -9.10 -1.24
C LEU A 149 -16.01 -10.30 -2.13
N LEU A 150 -17.28 -10.70 -2.20
CA LEU A 150 -17.78 -11.68 -3.16
C LEU A 150 -17.53 -11.22 -4.60
N LYS A 151 -17.35 -12.19 -5.50
CA LYS A 151 -17.03 -11.97 -6.91
C LYS A 151 -18.02 -12.66 -7.84
N GLY A 152 -18.23 -12.06 -9.01
CA GLY A 152 -19.01 -12.63 -10.10
C GLY A 152 -20.43 -13.04 -9.70
N GLN A 153 -20.84 -14.23 -10.11
CA GLN A 153 -22.23 -14.70 -9.91
C GLN A 153 -22.63 -14.79 -8.44
N ARG A 154 -21.73 -15.25 -7.56
CA ARG A 154 -22.00 -15.31 -6.11
C ARG A 154 -22.37 -13.96 -5.52
N TRP A 155 -21.71 -12.89 -5.99
CA TRP A 155 -22.06 -11.53 -5.59
C TRP A 155 -23.44 -11.13 -6.11
N ARG A 156 -23.77 -11.46 -7.37
CA ARG A 156 -25.09 -11.16 -7.97
C ARG A 156 -26.22 -11.84 -7.20
N ASP A 157 -26.06 -13.12 -6.90
CA ASP A 157 -27.06 -13.92 -6.18
C ASP A 157 -27.28 -13.38 -4.77
N MET A 158 -26.20 -13.14 -4.02
CA MET A 158 -26.28 -12.59 -2.67
C MET A 158 -26.88 -11.18 -2.67
N ARG A 159 -26.52 -10.34 -3.65
CA ARG A 159 -27.12 -9.00 -3.80
C ARG A 159 -28.61 -9.08 -4.08
N ALA A 160 -29.05 -10.00 -4.94
CA ALA A 160 -30.48 -10.18 -5.25
C ALA A 160 -31.28 -10.61 -4.01
N ILE A 161 -30.70 -11.45 -3.15
CA ILE A 161 -31.31 -11.89 -1.89
C ILE A 161 -31.39 -10.74 -0.87
N LEU A 162 -30.34 -9.94 -0.75
CA LEU A 162 -30.25 -8.89 0.28
C LEU A 162 -30.97 -7.59 -0.11
N SER A 163 -31.03 -7.23 -1.39
CA SER A 163 -31.59 -5.95 -1.86
C SER A 163 -33.02 -5.66 -1.38
N PRO A 164 -33.96 -6.64 -1.37
CA PRO A 164 -35.34 -6.41 -0.89
C PRO A 164 -35.44 -5.93 0.56
N SER A 165 -34.51 -6.35 1.42
CA SER A 165 -34.45 -5.94 2.83
C SER A 165 -34.15 -4.45 3.01
N PHE A 166 -33.52 -3.83 2.01
CA PHE A 166 -33.20 -2.39 1.99
C PHE A 166 -34.18 -1.56 1.15
N SER A 167 -35.36 -2.11 0.84
CA SER A 167 -36.41 -1.34 0.18
C SER A 167 -36.89 -0.17 1.04
N SER A 168 -37.37 0.91 0.40
CA SER A 168 -37.82 2.12 1.12
C SER A 168 -38.86 1.84 2.19
N ASN A 169 -39.75 0.85 1.98
CA ASN A 169 -40.75 0.48 2.97
C ASN A 169 -40.12 -0.19 4.20
N LYS A 170 -39.19 -1.12 4.00
CA LYS A 170 -38.46 -1.78 5.10
C LYS A 170 -37.57 -0.81 5.86
N MET A 171 -36.91 0.10 5.15
CA MET A 171 -36.10 1.17 5.75
C MET A 171 -36.93 2.11 6.63
N LYS A 172 -38.16 2.46 6.23
CA LYS A 172 -39.08 3.24 7.07
C LYS A 172 -39.43 2.52 8.37
N THR A 173 -39.68 1.22 8.32
CA THR A 173 -39.93 0.41 9.53
C THR A 173 -38.69 0.37 10.43
N MET A 174 -37.50 0.13 9.86
CA MET A 174 -36.24 0.09 10.62
C MET A 174 -35.92 1.43 11.28
N PHE A 175 -36.24 2.55 10.63
CA PHE A 175 -36.02 3.89 11.18
C PHE A 175 -36.71 4.10 12.53
N VAL A 176 -37.92 3.56 12.72
CA VAL A 176 -38.64 3.66 14.00
C VAL A 176 -37.83 3.00 15.13
N LEU A 177 -37.29 1.80 14.89
CA LEU A 177 -36.48 1.08 15.87
C LEU A 177 -35.15 1.81 16.15
N VAL A 178 -34.49 2.30 15.11
CA VAL A 178 -33.25 3.08 15.26
C VAL A 178 -33.50 4.36 16.08
N SER A 179 -34.62 5.04 15.86
CA SER A 179 -35.02 6.22 16.63
C SER A 179 -35.28 5.89 18.10
N GLN A 180 -35.92 4.76 18.39
CA GLN A 180 -36.16 4.31 19.77
C GLN A 180 -34.84 4.01 20.48
N CYS A 181 -33.91 3.29 19.84
CA CYS A 181 -32.58 3.06 20.40
C CYS A 181 -31.82 4.38 20.61
N GLY A 182 -31.95 5.34 19.68
CA GLY A 182 -31.40 6.68 19.84
C GLY A 182 -31.95 7.39 21.08
N GLN A 183 -33.25 7.33 21.32
CA GLN A 183 -33.87 7.93 22.49
C GLN A 183 -33.39 7.27 23.79
N GLN A 184 -33.36 5.94 23.84
CA GLN A 184 -32.83 5.20 24.99
C GLN A 184 -31.37 5.59 25.32
N MET A 185 -30.56 5.82 24.28
CA MET A 185 -29.19 6.28 24.46
C MET A 185 -29.15 7.70 25.06
N VAL A 186 -30.01 8.61 24.60
CA VAL A 186 -30.11 9.98 25.14
C VAL A 186 -30.53 9.95 26.60
N ASP A 187 -31.61 9.23 26.93
CA ASP A 187 -32.15 9.13 28.29
C ASP A 187 -31.08 8.59 29.26
N PHE A 188 -30.33 7.57 28.84
CA PHE A 188 -29.24 7.01 29.63
C PHE A 188 -28.11 8.02 29.88
N LEU A 189 -27.72 8.79 28.85
CA LEU A 189 -26.68 9.82 28.99
C LEU A 189 -27.13 10.97 29.91
N GLU A 190 -28.40 11.40 29.81
CA GLU A 190 -28.97 12.41 30.71
C GLU A 190 -28.98 11.93 32.16
N GLU A 191 -29.32 10.67 32.40
CA GLU A 191 -29.27 10.08 33.73
C GLU A 191 -27.83 10.05 34.30
N LEU A 192 -26.84 9.69 33.48
CA LEU A 192 -25.43 9.70 33.88
C LEU A 192 -24.95 11.11 34.24
N VAL A 193 -25.30 12.12 33.45
CA VAL A 193 -24.95 13.53 33.74
C VAL A 193 -25.59 13.97 35.05
N ARG A 194 -26.86 13.65 35.27
CA ARG A 194 -27.57 13.98 36.53
C ARG A 194 -26.96 13.29 37.74
N LYS A 195 -26.46 12.06 37.60
CA LYS A 195 -25.81 11.30 38.69
C LYS A 195 -24.40 11.80 39.03
N ASN A 196 -23.63 12.26 38.04
CA ASN A 196 -22.26 12.74 38.22
C ASN A 196 -22.14 14.25 38.52
N GLY A 197 -23.24 15.01 38.40
CA GLY A 197 -23.30 16.45 38.69
C GLY A 197 -23.67 16.81 40.15
N ASN A 198 -23.73 15.81 41.03
CA ASN A 198 -23.79 15.95 42.50
C ASN A 198 -22.45 15.53 43.10
#